data_AF-A0A830ELG2-F1
#
_entry.id   AF-A0A830ELG2-F1
#
_cell.length_a   1.000
_cell.length_b   1.000
_cell.length_c   1.000
_cell.angle_alpha   90.00
_cell.angle_beta   90.00
_cell.angle_gamma   90.00
#
_symmetry.space_group_name_H-M   'P 1'
#
loop_
_entity.id
_entity.type
_entity.pdbx_description
1 polymer ?
#
loop_
_entity_poly.entity_id
_entity_poly.type
_entity_poly.pdbx_seq_one_letter_code
_entity_poly.pdbx_strand_id
1 'polypeptide(L)' 'MAENNTRVPFWWLVLFLLLALGAGAAAVFTVGGSLLAGAALPVVA' A
#
# COMPACT_ATOMS: atom_id res chain seq x y z
N MET A 1 -32.09 17.89 -7.58
CA MET A 1 -32.09 16.92 -6.46
C MET A 1 -31.43 17.62 -5.29
N ALA A 2 -32.10 17.68 -4.14
CA ALA A 2 -31.81 18.58 -3.03
C ALA A 2 -30.37 18.47 -2.48
N GLU A 3 -29.84 19.63 -2.11
CA GLU A 3 -28.70 19.86 -1.22
C GLU A 3 -28.68 18.84 -0.07
N ASN A 4 -27.74 17.91 -0.09
CA ASN A 4 -27.33 17.23 1.13
C ASN A 4 -25.81 17.26 1.16
N ASN A 5 -25.31 17.98 2.16
CA ASN A 5 -23.94 17.93 2.67
C ASN A 5 -23.48 16.48 2.78
N THR A 6 -23.01 15.90 1.67
CA THR A 6 -22.54 14.51 1.55
C THR A 6 -21.15 14.48 2.16
N ARG A 7 -21.12 14.70 3.47
CA ARG A 7 -19.92 14.68 4.27
C ARG A 7 -19.47 13.23 4.28
N VAL A 8 -18.35 12.97 3.61
CA VAL A 8 -17.81 11.62 3.47
C VAL A 8 -17.68 11.02 4.88
N PRO A 9 -18.31 9.88 5.18
CA PRO A 9 -18.27 9.31 6.52
C PRO A 9 -16.84 9.06 6.96
N PHE A 10 -16.51 9.36 8.21
CA PHE A 10 -15.17 9.13 8.76
C PHE A 10 -14.68 7.68 8.52
N TRP A 11 -15.61 6.71 8.59
CA TRP A 11 -15.35 5.31 8.27
C TRP A 11 -14.85 5.06 6.85
N TRP A 12 -15.31 5.82 5.86
CA TRP A 12 -14.83 5.69 4.48
C TRP A 12 -13.36 6.11 4.36
N LEU A 13 -12.95 7.10 5.16
CA LEU A 13 -11.57 7.56 5.24
C LEU A 13 -10.67 6.49 5.90
N VAL A 14 -11.16 5.82 6.94
CA VAL A 14 -10.47 4.68 7.58
C VAL A 14 -10.33 3.51 6.60
N LEU A 15 -11.40 3.14 5.89
CA LEU A 15 -11.37 2.09 4.88
C LEU A 15 -10.40 2.43 3.74
N PHE A 16 -10.44 3.67 3.25
CA PHE A 16 -9.50 4.15 2.23
C PHE A 16 -8.06 4.07 2.72
N LEU A 17 -7.79 4.49 3.96
CA LEU A 17 -6.46 4.44 4.55
C LEU A 17 -5.96 3.00 4.67
N LEU A 18 -6.81 2.07 5.13
CA LEU A 18 -6.49 0.65 5.19
C LEU A 18 -6.24 0.05 3.81
N LEU A 19 -7.07 0.40 2.81
CA LEU A 19 -6.89 -0.06 1.44
C LEU A 19 -5.59 0.46 0.83
N ALA A 20 -5.32 1.75 0.98
CA ALA A 20 -4.11 2.39 0.45
C ALA A 20 -2.86 1.85 1.14
N LEU A 21 -2.90 1.69 2.46
CA LEU A 21 -1.79 1.13 3.24
C LEU A 21 -1.56 -0.36 2.90
N GLY A 22 -2.62 -1.15 2.78
CA GLY A 22 -2.55 -2.55 2.40
C GLY A 22 -2.06 -2.75 0.96
N ALA A 23 -2.55 -1.94 0.02
CA ALA A 23 -2.09 -1.96 -1.37
C ALA A 23 -0.62 -1.52 -1.50
N GLY A 24 -0.21 -0.50 -0.75
CA GLY A 24 1.19 -0.06 -0.69
C GLY A 24 2.10 -1.14 -0.12
N ALA A 25 1.71 -1.77 0.99
CA ALA A 25 2.45 -2.90 1.55
C ALA A 25 2.55 -4.07 0.57
N ALA A 26 1.44 -4.46 -0.06
CA ALA A 26 1.42 -5.52 -1.07
C ALA A 26 2.31 -5.18 -2.28
N ALA A 27 2.31 -3.93 -2.75
CA ALA A 27 3.19 -3.47 -3.82
C ALA A 27 4.67 -3.57 -3.41
N VAL A 28 5.03 -3.19 -2.18
CA VAL A 28 6.39 -3.34 -1.67
C VAL A 28 6.79 -4.82 -1.51
N PHE A 29 5.89 -5.69 -1.04
CA PHE A 29 6.18 -7.12 -0.94
C PHE A 29 6.31 -7.82 -2.31
N THR A 30 5.53 -7.38 -3.30
CA THR A 30 5.56 -7.96 -4.65
C THR A 30 6.74 -7.46 -5.49
N VAL A 31 7.04 -6.16 -5.45
CA VAL A 31 8.17 -5.56 -6.18
C VAL A 31 9.49 -5.76 -5.43
N GLY A 32 9.45 -5.69 -4.11
CA GLY A 32 10.55 -6.04 -3.21
C GLY A 32 10.75 -7.55 -3.04
N GLY A 33 10.32 -8.34 -4.04
CA GLY A 33 10.38 -9.79 -4.13
C GLY A 33 11.78 -10.41 -4.06
N SER A 34 12.81 -9.67 -3.64
CA SER A 34 13.83 -10.12 -2.69
C SER A 34 14.94 -9.07 -2.52
N LEU A 35 14.92 -8.29 -1.42
CA LEU A 35 16.15 -7.60 -0.96
C LEU A 35 17.25 -8.61 -0.56
N LEU A 36 16.86 -9.83 -0.21
CA LEU A 36 17.77 -10.93 0.18
C LEU A 36 18.38 -11.68 -1.01
N ALA A 37 17.75 -11.68 -2.19
CA ALA A 37 18.28 -12.35 -3.38
C ALA A 37 19.34 -11.49 -4.07
N GLY A 38 19.23 -10.16 -3.97
CA GLY A 38 20.26 -9.22 -4.44
C GLY A 38 21.42 -9.04 -3.46
N ALA A 39 21.19 -9.19 -2.14
CA ALA A 39 22.25 -9.10 -1.13
C ALA A 39 23.04 -10.41 -0.92
N ALA A 40 22.56 -11.55 -1.46
CA ALA A 40 23.17 -12.86 -1.31
C ALA A 40 23.92 -13.37 -2.57
N LEU A 41 24.18 -12.51 -3.56
CA LEU A 41 25.22 -12.82 -4.53
C LEU A 41 26.56 -12.33 -3.96
N PRO A 42 27.50 -13.22 -3.63
CA PRO A 42 28.81 -12.79 -3.21
C PRO A 42 29.45 -12.08 -4.40
N VAL A 43 29.99 -10.88 -4.17
CA VAL A 43 30.97 -10.28 -5.06
C VAL A 43 32.20 -11.18 -5.04
N VAL A 44 32.19 -12.21 -5.88
CA VAL A 44 33.40 -12.86 -6.36
C VAL A 44 33.75 -12.13 -7.65
N ALA A 45 34.60 -11.12 -7.50
CA ALA A 45 35.45 -10.56 -8.54
C ALA A 45 36.81 -10.28 -7.90
#